data_AF-A0A2S8ET05-F1
#
_entry.id   AF-A0A2S8ET05-F1
#
_cell.length_a   1.000
_cell.length_b   1.000
_cell.length_c   1.000
_cell.angle_alpha   90.00
_cell.angle_beta   90.00
_cell.angle_gamma   90.00
#
_symmetry.space_group_name_H-M   'P 1'
#
loop_
_entity.id
_entity.type
_entity.pdbx_description
1 polymer ?
#
loop_
_entity_poly.entity_id
_entity_poly.type
_entity_poly.pdbx_seq_one_letter_code
_entity_poly.pdbx_strand_id
1 'polypeptide(L)'
;MDNLLDCALTRWQPGLGDPHPMGWITVAAYAAAALAAWRAGGRGIGMGRERVFWRLTAVLLAFLAVNKQLDLQSFMTATGRCVAQAEGWYDQRRAVQRTVILALMATAVAVWAGLVMLLRGALARVGLALTGLVFVFAFVLIRAVGFHHMDSLIDMEVMSVRMNWALELTGPALIILAALLTRRRGEAWGRDRLARRLHPD
;
A
#
# COMPACT_ATOMS: atom_id res chain seq x y z
N MET A 1 30.51 -3.22 11.57
CA MET A 1 29.07 -3.07 11.25
C MET A 1 28.35 -2.28 12.34
N ASP A 2 28.72 -2.42 13.61
CA ASP A 2 28.13 -1.69 14.75
C ASP A 2 28.18 -0.17 14.56
N ASN A 3 29.31 0.41 14.15
CA ASN A 3 29.43 1.86 13.87
C ASN A 3 28.47 2.38 12.77
N LEU A 4 28.05 1.53 11.83
CA LEU A 4 27.12 1.91 10.76
C LEU A 4 25.66 1.86 11.23
N LEU A 5 25.30 0.83 12.00
CA LEU A 5 23.97 0.73 12.60
C LEU A 5 23.76 1.82 13.65
N ASP A 6 24.78 2.12 14.46
CA ASP A 6 24.74 3.24 15.40
C ASP A 6 24.60 4.58 14.66
N CYS A 7 25.35 4.81 13.58
CA CYS A 7 25.19 6.01 12.75
C CYS A 7 23.75 6.15 12.20
N ALA A 8 23.19 5.04 11.70
CA ALA A 8 21.83 5.02 11.15
C ALA A 8 20.77 5.26 12.22
N LEU A 9 20.86 4.59 13.38
CA LEU A 9 19.91 4.70 14.48
C LEU A 9 20.00 6.06 15.19
N THR A 10 21.19 6.65 15.30
CA THR A 10 21.35 7.99 15.91
C THR A 10 20.76 9.09 15.01
N ARG A 11 20.82 8.90 13.68
CA ARG A 11 20.26 9.83 12.69
C ARG A 11 18.79 9.54 12.36
N TRP A 12 18.32 8.33 12.63
CA TRP A 12 16.92 7.94 12.47
C TRP A 12 16.21 8.08 13.82
N GLN A 13 15.48 9.17 13.97
CA GLN A 13 14.46 9.24 15.01
C GLN A 13 13.21 8.58 14.41
N PRO A 14 12.70 7.47 14.98
CA PRO A 14 11.41 6.95 14.57
C PRO A 14 10.41 8.08 14.71
N GLY A 15 9.82 8.51 13.60
CA GLY A 15 8.71 9.44 13.60
C GLY A 15 7.47 8.74 14.17
N LEU A 16 7.51 8.36 15.45
CA LEU A 16 6.35 7.93 16.21
C LEU A 16 5.41 9.12 16.30
N GLY A 17 4.56 9.24 15.27
CA GLY A 17 3.71 10.37 15.04
C GLY A 17 4.45 11.53 14.39
N ASP A 18 4.26 11.69 13.07
CA ASP A 18 4.10 13.05 12.58
C ASP A 18 3.02 13.69 13.47
N PRO A 19 3.26 14.86 14.11
CA PRO A 19 2.25 15.55 14.92
C PRO A 19 1.01 15.95 14.11
N HIS A 20 1.02 15.72 12.80
CA HIS A 20 -0.11 15.93 11.92
C HIS A 20 -1.11 14.76 12.04
N PRO A 21 -2.38 15.01 12.43
CA PRO A 21 -3.43 13.98 12.55
C PRO A 21 -3.64 13.14 11.27
N MET A 22 -3.19 13.61 10.11
CA MET A 22 -3.29 12.90 8.84
C MET A 22 -2.44 11.62 8.77
N GLY A 23 -1.27 11.59 9.41
CA GLY A 23 -0.46 10.37 9.49
C GLY A 23 -1.21 9.23 10.19
N TRP A 24 -1.96 9.55 11.24
CA TRP A 24 -2.80 8.60 11.96
C TRP A 24 -4.06 8.20 11.19
N ILE A 25 -4.69 9.14 10.48
CA ILE A 25 -5.85 8.85 9.63
C ILE A 25 -5.50 7.84 8.53
N THR A 26 -4.35 8.00 7.89
CA THR A 26 -3.90 7.12 6.80
C THR A 26 -3.55 5.73 7.31
N VAL A 27 -2.91 5.62 8.47
CA VAL A 27 -2.68 4.34 9.18
C VAL A 27 -4.01 3.67 9.53
N ALA A 28 -4.97 4.42 10.09
CA ALA A 28 -6.29 3.90 10.41
C ALA A 28 -7.03 3.43 9.14
N ALA A 29 -6.94 4.17 8.03
CA ALA A 29 -7.53 3.79 6.76
C ALA A 29 -6.90 2.51 6.19
N TYR A 30 -5.57 2.38 6.20
CA TYR A 30 -4.88 1.16 5.80
C TYR A 30 -5.24 -0.03 6.70
N ALA A 31 -5.28 0.15 8.01
CA ALA A 31 -5.68 -0.89 8.96
C ALA A 31 -7.14 -1.32 8.76
N ALA A 32 -8.06 -0.38 8.56
CA ALA A 32 -9.46 -0.65 8.27
C ALA A 32 -9.62 -1.41 6.95
N ALA A 33 -8.90 -1.00 5.91
CA ALA A 33 -8.88 -1.69 4.61
C ALA A 33 -8.29 -3.09 4.71
N ALA A 34 -7.21 -3.29 5.47
CA ALA A 34 -6.62 -4.59 5.74
C ALA A 34 -7.60 -5.54 6.42
N LEU A 35 -8.28 -5.04 7.46
CA LEU A 35 -9.30 -5.79 8.19
C LEU A 35 -10.52 -6.12 7.32
N ALA A 36 -10.95 -5.18 6.47
CA ALA A 36 -12.04 -5.40 5.53
C ALA A 36 -11.69 -6.48 4.50
N ALA A 37 -10.49 -6.39 3.91
CA ALA A 37 -9.95 -7.38 2.98
C ALA A 37 -9.81 -8.76 3.62
N TRP A 38 -9.26 -8.85 4.84
CA TRP A 38 -9.14 -10.11 5.58
C TRP A 38 -10.51 -10.78 5.79
N ARG A 39 -11.52 -10.00 6.20
CA ARG A 39 -12.88 -10.50 6.39
C ARG A 39 -13.54 -10.92 5.08
N ALA A 40 -13.29 -10.23 3.97
CA ALA A 40 -13.76 -10.62 2.65
C ALA A 40 -13.16 -11.97 2.19
N GLY A 41 -11.89 -12.24 2.52
CA GLY A 41 -11.24 -13.53 2.26
C GLY A 41 -11.78 -14.71 3.09
N GLY A 42 -12.42 -14.45 4.24
CA GLY A 42 -12.89 -15.48 5.17
C GLY A 42 -14.28 -16.07 4.87
N ARG A 43 -15.20 -15.32 4.26
CA ARG A 43 -16.62 -15.72 4.10
C ARG A 43 -17.01 -16.07 2.66
N GLY A 44 -16.71 -17.30 2.24
CA GLY A 44 -17.69 -18.19 1.60
C GLY A 44 -18.15 -18.04 0.13
N ILE A 45 -17.65 -17.12 -0.71
CA ILE A 45 -18.10 -17.03 -2.13
C ILE A 45 -16.99 -17.09 -3.19
N GLY A 46 -15.74 -16.83 -2.84
CA GLY A 46 -14.64 -16.83 -3.81
C GLY A 46 -13.99 -18.19 -4.03
N MET A 47 -13.65 -18.50 -5.30
CA MET A 47 -12.67 -19.55 -5.63
C MET A 47 -11.35 -19.31 -4.87
N GLY A 48 -10.53 -20.33 -4.65
CA GLY A 48 -9.29 -20.23 -3.85
C GLY A 48 -8.39 -19.03 -4.21
N ARG A 49 -8.32 -18.66 -5.50
CA ARG A 49 -7.55 -17.50 -6.00
C ARG A 49 -8.04 -16.15 -5.46
N GLU A 50 -9.36 -15.98 -5.31
CA GLU A 50 -9.97 -14.76 -4.77
C GLU A 50 -9.68 -14.64 -3.27
N ARG A 51 -9.74 -15.75 -2.53
CA ARG A 51 -9.35 -15.78 -1.11
C ARG A 51 -7.87 -15.41 -0.94
N VAL A 52 -7.00 -15.94 -1.78
CA VAL A 52 -5.57 -15.60 -1.76
C VAL A 52 -5.37 -14.12 -2.05
N PHE A 53 -6.05 -13.55 -3.06
CA PHE A 53 -6.00 -12.13 -3.35
C PHE A 53 -6.38 -11.27 -2.13
N TRP A 54 -7.52 -11.53 -1.50
CA TRP A 54 -7.96 -10.76 -0.33
C TRP A 54 -7.00 -10.87 0.86
N ARG A 55 -6.39 -12.04 1.07
CA ARG A 55 -5.36 -12.24 2.11
C ARG A 55 -4.07 -11.47 1.78
N LEU A 56 -3.58 -11.56 0.55
CA LEU A 56 -2.39 -10.82 0.10
C LEU A 56 -2.60 -9.31 0.21
N THR A 57 -3.76 -8.81 -0.23
CA THR A 57 -4.13 -7.39 -0.08
C THR A 57 -4.19 -6.98 1.39
N ALA A 58 -4.75 -7.82 2.28
CA ALA A 58 -4.77 -7.54 3.71
C ALA A 58 -3.35 -7.44 4.31
N VAL A 59 -2.48 -8.40 3.97
CA VAL A 59 -1.08 -8.40 4.43
C VAL A 59 -0.33 -7.18 3.90
N LEU A 60 -0.49 -6.83 2.62
CA LEU A 60 0.14 -5.65 2.02
C LEU A 60 -0.30 -4.36 2.73
N LEU A 61 -1.60 -4.18 2.97
CA LEU A 61 -2.12 -2.97 3.62
C LEU A 61 -1.71 -2.88 5.09
N ALA A 62 -1.66 -4.02 5.80
CA ALA A 62 -1.13 -4.07 7.17
C ALA A 62 0.35 -3.71 7.20
N PHE A 63 1.14 -4.25 6.27
CA PHE A 63 2.54 -3.89 6.10
C PHE A 63 2.69 -2.39 5.83
N LEU A 64 1.86 -1.79 4.96
CA LEU A 64 1.90 -0.35 4.68
C LEU A 64 1.52 0.50 5.90
N ALA A 65 0.54 0.08 6.70
CA ALA A 65 0.19 0.77 7.95
C ALA A 65 1.37 0.79 8.94
N VAL A 66 2.04 -0.36 9.11
CA VAL A 66 3.22 -0.47 9.98
C VAL A 66 4.40 0.31 9.39
N ASN A 67 4.65 0.18 8.09
CA ASN A 67 5.71 0.88 7.36
C ASN A 67 5.56 2.40 7.46
N LYS A 68 4.32 2.92 7.42
CA LYS A 68 4.03 4.34 7.59
C LYS A 68 4.47 4.85 8.96
N GLN A 69 4.31 4.05 10.02
CA GLN A 69 4.72 4.40 11.38
C GLN A 69 6.23 4.28 11.59
N LEU A 70 6.84 3.24 11.02
CA LEU A 70 8.30 3.04 11.09
C LEU A 70 9.06 4.03 10.20
N ASP A 71 8.39 4.63 9.22
CA ASP A 71 8.98 5.44 8.17
C ASP A 71 10.30 4.84 7.64
N LEU A 72 10.20 3.58 7.19
CA LEU A 72 11.36 2.80 6.75
C LEU A 72 12.17 3.50 5.66
N GLN A 73 11.51 4.35 4.87
CA GLN A 73 12.16 5.19 3.86
C GLN A 73 13.20 6.12 4.48
N SER A 74 12.87 6.79 5.59
CA SER A 74 13.80 7.67 6.30
C SER A 74 14.94 6.88 6.93
N PHE A 75 14.66 5.69 7.49
CA PHE A 75 15.69 4.78 8.00
C PHE A 75 16.66 4.32 6.90
N MET A 76 16.13 3.86 5.76
CA MET A 76 16.95 3.44 4.61
C MET A 76 17.78 4.59 4.06
N THR A 77 17.22 5.80 4.01
CA THR A 77 17.94 6.99 3.57
C THR A 77 19.07 7.36 4.54
N ALA A 78 18.82 7.30 5.85
CA ALA A 78 19.84 7.56 6.88
C ALA A 78 20.97 6.53 6.79
N THR A 79 20.63 5.24 6.68
CA THR A 79 21.58 4.15 6.48
C THR A 79 22.41 4.35 5.22
N GLY A 80 21.75 4.65 4.09
CA GLY A 80 22.42 4.91 2.82
C GLY A 80 23.41 6.08 2.91
N ARG A 81 23.06 7.15 3.63
CA ARG A 81 23.99 8.27 3.87
C ARG A 81 25.19 7.86 4.72
N CYS A 82 25.01 7.08 5.78
CA CYS A 82 26.10 6.59 6.62
C CYS A 82 27.06 5.70 5.83
N VAL A 83 26.52 4.76 5.04
CA VAL A 83 27.34 3.89 4.17
C VAL A 83 28.06 4.71 3.09
N ALA A 84 27.35 5.66 2.46
CA ALA A 84 27.93 6.51 1.42
C ALA A 84 29.07 7.41 1.93
N GLN A 85 28.98 7.87 3.17
CA GLN A 85 30.03 8.65 3.83
C GLN A 85 31.22 7.78 4.25
N ALA A 86 30.97 6.58 4.79
CA ALA A 86 32.02 5.67 5.23
C ALA A 86 32.90 5.16 4.06
N GLU A 87 32.28 4.92 2.92
CA GLU A 87 32.93 4.37 1.72
C GLU A 87 33.32 5.46 0.70
N GLY A 88 33.09 6.75 0.99
CA GLY A 88 33.53 7.88 0.16
C GLY A 88 32.76 8.13 -1.15
N TRP A 89 31.63 7.47 -1.38
CA TRP A 89 30.83 7.55 -2.63
C TRP A 89 29.61 8.46 -2.52
N TYR A 90 29.60 9.38 -1.55
CA TYR A 90 28.48 10.29 -1.28
C TYR A 90 28.07 11.19 -2.47
N ASP A 91 29.00 11.48 -3.38
CA ASP A 91 28.72 12.26 -4.58
C ASP A 91 27.87 11.49 -5.61
N GLN A 92 27.91 10.15 -5.57
CA GLN A 92 27.10 9.29 -6.43
C GLN A 92 25.68 9.02 -5.90
N ARG A 93 25.28 9.67 -4.79
CA ARG A 93 23.96 9.47 -4.16
C ARG A 93 22.78 9.52 -5.13
N ARG A 94 22.83 10.43 -6.13
CA ARG A 94 21.77 10.61 -7.12
C ARG A 94 21.64 9.42 -8.07
N ALA A 95 22.75 8.79 -8.44
CA ALA A 95 22.74 7.61 -9.29
C ALA A 95 22.14 6.41 -8.54
N VAL A 96 22.52 6.23 -7.27
CA VAL A 96 22.01 5.15 -6.41
C VAL A 96 20.51 5.32 -6.15
N GLN A 97 20.07 6.53 -5.80
CA GLN A 97 18.65 6.82 -5.59
C GLN A 97 17.82 6.50 -6.84
N ARG A 98 18.28 6.92 -8.03
CA ARG A 98 17.61 6.59 -9.30
C ARG A 98 17.50 5.09 -9.52
N THR A 99 18.58 4.34 -9.33
CA THR A 99 18.57 2.88 -9.50
C THR A 99 17.60 2.20 -8.54
N VAL A 100 17.59 2.60 -7.27
CA VAL A 100 16.67 2.07 -6.26
C VAL A 100 15.21 2.37 -6.62
N ILE A 101 14.91 3.62 -7.02
CA ILE A 101 13.57 4.01 -7.46
C ILE A 101 13.13 3.19 -8.68
N LEU A 102 13.97 3.08 -9.70
CA LEU A 102 13.66 2.30 -10.92
C LEU A 102 13.45 0.81 -10.60
N ALA A 103 14.25 0.24 -9.70
CA ALA A 103 14.08 -1.15 -9.25
C ALA A 103 12.75 -1.34 -8.51
N LEU A 104 12.37 -0.41 -7.62
CA LEU A 104 11.09 -0.44 -6.93
C LEU A 104 9.91 -0.29 -7.90
N MET A 105 9.99 0.63 -8.85
CA MET A 105 8.99 0.81 -9.91
C MET A 105 8.82 -0.47 -10.73
N ALA A 106 9.92 -1.07 -11.21
CA ALA A 106 9.89 -2.30 -11.99
C ALA A 106 9.28 -3.46 -11.20
N THR A 107 9.66 -3.59 -9.93
CA THR A 107 9.11 -4.62 -9.02
C THR A 107 7.62 -4.42 -8.80
N ALA A 108 7.16 -3.18 -8.58
CA ALA A 108 5.75 -2.87 -8.40
C ALA A 108 4.93 -3.20 -9.66
N VAL A 109 5.43 -2.84 -10.85
CA VAL A 109 4.79 -3.16 -12.13
C VAL A 109 4.72 -4.68 -12.34
N ALA A 110 5.81 -5.41 -12.07
CA ALA A 110 5.84 -6.86 -12.19
C ALA A 110 4.84 -7.55 -11.25
N VAL A 111 4.76 -7.11 -9.98
CA VAL A 111 3.78 -7.62 -9.00
C VAL A 111 2.36 -7.32 -9.47
N TRP A 112 2.09 -6.09 -9.94
CA TRP A 112 0.78 -5.71 -10.43
C TRP A 112 0.35 -6.53 -11.66
N ALA A 113 1.23 -6.65 -12.65
CA ALA A 113 0.98 -7.46 -13.85
C ALA A 113 0.73 -8.93 -13.46
N GLY A 114 1.55 -9.48 -12.55
CA GLY A 114 1.36 -10.81 -12.00
C GLY A 114 -0.01 -11.00 -11.35
N LEU A 115 -0.46 -10.05 -10.51
CA LEU A 115 -1.77 -10.07 -9.88
C LEU A 115 -2.92 -10.03 -10.91
N VAL A 116 -2.83 -9.15 -11.91
CA VAL A 116 -3.84 -9.05 -12.99
C VAL A 116 -3.90 -10.36 -13.78
N MET A 117 -2.75 -10.92 -14.17
CA MET A 117 -2.69 -12.19 -14.90
C MET A 117 -3.24 -13.36 -14.07
N LEU A 118 -2.90 -13.41 -12.78
CA LEU A 118 -3.40 -14.44 -11.87
C LEU A 118 -4.91 -14.35 -11.62
N LEU A 119 -5.49 -13.15 -11.72
CA LEU A 119 -6.89 -12.84 -11.40
C LEU A 119 -7.75 -12.53 -12.62
N ARG A 120 -7.25 -12.73 -13.85
CA ARG A 120 -7.97 -12.42 -15.09
C ARG A 120 -9.38 -13.01 -15.15
N GLY A 121 -9.60 -14.21 -14.61
CA GLY A 121 -10.91 -14.87 -14.55
C GLY A 121 -11.84 -14.40 -13.42
N ALA A 122 -11.36 -13.54 -12.52
CA ALA A 122 -12.11 -12.97 -11.41
C ALA A 122 -12.17 -11.45 -11.45
N LEU A 123 -11.63 -10.79 -12.49
CA LEU A 123 -11.57 -9.33 -12.65
C LEU A 123 -12.93 -8.65 -12.45
N ALA A 124 -14.03 -9.23 -12.96
CA ALA A 124 -15.36 -8.65 -12.76
C ALA A 124 -15.81 -8.61 -11.28
N ARG A 125 -15.26 -9.50 -10.44
CA ARG A 125 -15.56 -9.57 -9.00
C ARG A 125 -14.60 -8.72 -8.16
N VAL A 126 -13.31 -8.69 -8.51
CA VAL A 126 -12.26 -7.99 -7.73
C VAL A 126 -11.81 -6.67 -8.34
N GLY A 127 -12.36 -6.26 -9.49
CA GLY A 127 -11.89 -5.12 -10.28
C GLY A 127 -11.83 -3.82 -9.48
N LEU A 128 -12.85 -3.55 -8.66
CA LEU A 128 -12.86 -2.36 -7.80
C LEU A 128 -11.72 -2.37 -6.76
N ALA A 129 -11.42 -3.54 -6.19
CA ALA A 129 -10.30 -3.69 -5.25
C ALA A 129 -8.94 -3.57 -5.96
N LEU A 130 -8.83 -4.07 -7.19
CA LEU A 130 -7.64 -3.90 -8.01
C LEU A 130 -7.40 -2.43 -8.37
N THR A 131 -8.45 -1.68 -8.71
CA THR A 131 -8.35 -0.23 -8.93
C THR A 131 -7.86 0.47 -7.66
N GLY A 132 -8.42 0.13 -6.50
CA GLY A 132 -7.93 0.65 -5.22
C GLY A 132 -6.44 0.32 -4.98
N LEU A 133 -6.01 -0.88 -5.34
CA LEU A 133 -4.61 -1.31 -5.24
C LEU A 133 -3.70 -0.47 -6.15
N VAL A 134 -4.14 -0.12 -7.36
CA VAL A 134 -3.41 0.77 -8.28
C VAL A 134 -3.18 2.13 -7.63
N PHE A 135 -4.20 2.72 -7.00
CA PHE A 135 -4.05 3.99 -6.27
C PHE A 135 -3.05 3.88 -5.12
N VAL A 136 -3.11 2.79 -4.34
CA VAL A 136 -2.13 2.55 -3.26
C VAL A 136 -0.71 2.45 -3.83
N PHE A 137 -0.51 1.70 -4.91
CA PHE A 137 0.81 1.59 -5.55
C PHE A 137 1.30 2.93 -6.09
N ALA A 138 0.46 3.66 -6.82
CA ALA A 138 0.80 4.98 -7.35
C ALA A 138 1.25 5.93 -6.23
N PHE A 139 0.52 5.95 -5.11
CA PHE A 139 0.89 6.75 -3.94
C PHE A 139 2.26 6.35 -3.36
N VAL A 140 2.52 5.05 -3.18
CA VAL A 140 3.81 4.55 -2.67
C VAL A 140 4.96 4.98 -3.59
N LEU A 141 4.76 4.91 -4.91
CA LEU A 141 5.76 5.30 -5.90
C LEU A 141 6.03 6.80 -5.88
N ILE A 142 4.98 7.62 -5.81
CA ILE A 142 5.10 9.09 -5.66
C ILE A 142 5.93 9.42 -4.41
N ARG A 143 5.66 8.75 -3.28
CA ARG A 143 6.42 8.92 -2.04
C ARG A 143 7.88 8.47 -2.18
N ALA A 144 8.13 7.37 -2.90
CA ALA A 144 9.47 6.81 -3.10
C ALA A 144 10.37 7.67 -3.99
N VAL A 145 9.80 8.32 -5.01
CA VAL A 145 10.56 9.23 -5.91
C VAL A 145 11.08 10.45 -5.15
N GLY A 146 10.45 10.80 -4.02
CA GLY A 146 10.82 11.95 -3.20
C GLY A 146 10.44 13.24 -3.91
N PHE A 147 9.56 14.03 -3.30
CA PHE A 147 8.99 15.27 -3.84
C PHE A 147 9.99 16.38 -4.23
N HIS A 148 11.31 16.15 -4.14
CA HIS A 148 12.33 17.15 -4.47
C HIS A 148 12.49 17.51 -5.95
N HIS A 149 11.71 16.93 -6.87
CA HIS A 149 11.63 17.38 -8.28
C HIS A 149 10.24 17.84 -8.73
N MET A 150 9.22 17.77 -7.87
CA MET A 150 7.89 18.31 -8.16
C MET A 150 7.69 19.72 -7.58
N ASP A 151 8.43 20.08 -6.53
CA ASP A 151 8.31 21.40 -5.89
C ASP A 151 8.89 22.55 -6.75
N SER A 152 9.79 22.26 -7.70
CA SER A 152 10.37 23.30 -8.56
C SER A 152 9.53 23.62 -9.81
N LEU A 153 8.44 22.89 -10.06
CA LEU A 153 7.63 23.02 -11.27
C LEU A 153 6.18 23.47 -11.01
N ILE A 154 5.72 23.48 -9.75
CA ILE A 154 4.33 23.81 -9.43
C ILE A 154 4.29 24.74 -8.20
N ASP A 155 4.05 26.02 -8.47
CA ASP A 155 3.89 27.14 -7.54
C ASP A 155 2.60 27.05 -6.67
N MET A 156 2.19 25.83 -6.28
CA MET A 156 0.93 25.54 -5.58
C MET A 156 1.09 24.48 -4.48
N GLU A 157 1.89 24.79 -3.45
CA GLU A 157 2.08 23.94 -2.26
C GLU A 157 0.75 23.44 -1.66
N VAL A 158 -0.29 24.27 -1.64
CA VAL A 158 -1.62 23.92 -1.08
C VAL A 158 -2.35 22.86 -1.91
N MET A 159 -2.20 22.87 -3.24
CA MET A 159 -2.84 21.90 -4.13
C MET A 159 -2.12 20.55 -4.08
N SER A 160 -0.79 20.57 -3.93
CA SER A 160 0.02 19.36 -3.78
C SER A 160 -0.36 18.57 -2.51
N VAL A 161 -0.58 19.25 -1.39
CA VAL A 161 -0.96 18.63 -0.10
C VAL A 161 -2.36 17.99 -0.18
N ARG A 162 -3.35 18.69 -0.73
CA ARG A 162 -4.72 18.15 -0.89
C ARG A 162 -4.77 16.97 -1.88
N MET A 163 -4.01 17.05 -2.98
CA MET A 163 -3.96 15.97 -3.98
C MET A 163 -3.31 14.71 -3.40
N ASN A 164 -2.25 14.87 -2.60
CA ASN A 164 -1.58 13.77 -1.92
C ASN A 164 -2.54 13.05 -0.97
N TRP A 165 -3.33 13.78 -0.18
CA TRP A 165 -4.31 13.19 0.73
C TRP A 165 -5.44 12.47 -0.01
N ALA A 166 -5.93 13.07 -1.09
CA ALA A 166 -6.95 12.43 -1.93
C ALA A 166 -6.44 11.09 -2.47
N LEU A 167 -5.22 11.05 -3.01
CA LEU A 167 -4.62 9.82 -3.52
C LEU A 167 -4.36 8.78 -2.42
N GLU A 168 -3.87 9.21 -1.26
CA GLU A 168 -3.52 8.34 -0.13
C GLU A 168 -4.76 7.62 0.45
N LEU A 169 -5.91 8.29 0.49
CA LEU A 169 -7.16 7.73 1.03
C LEU A 169 -8.03 7.04 -0.03
N THR A 170 -7.92 7.42 -1.31
CA THR A 170 -8.75 6.83 -2.39
C THR A 170 -8.51 5.32 -2.52
N GLY A 171 -7.25 4.88 -2.47
CA GLY A 171 -6.90 3.46 -2.58
C GLY A 171 -7.55 2.59 -1.48
N PRO A 172 -7.28 2.87 -0.19
CA PRO A 172 -7.91 2.17 0.93
C PRO A 172 -9.44 2.24 0.91
N ALA A 173 -10.02 3.42 0.58
CA ALA A 173 -11.48 3.58 0.51
C ALA A 173 -12.12 2.67 -0.55
N LEU A 174 -11.52 2.58 -1.75
CA LEU A 174 -11.98 1.69 -2.81
C LEU A 174 -11.88 0.21 -2.40
N ILE A 175 -10.81 -0.18 -1.70
CA ILE A 175 -10.64 -1.55 -1.22
C ILE A 175 -11.67 -1.89 -0.15
N ILE A 176 -11.95 -0.98 0.78
CA ILE A 176 -13.01 -1.14 1.80
C ILE A 176 -14.36 -1.31 1.11
N LEU A 177 -14.70 -0.43 0.17
CA LEU A 177 -15.96 -0.50 -0.58
C LEU A 177 -16.09 -1.84 -1.33
N ALA A 178 -15.05 -2.26 -2.03
CA ALA A 178 -15.02 -3.55 -2.73
C ALA A 178 -15.20 -4.74 -1.78
N ALA A 179 -14.55 -4.71 -0.62
CA ALA A 179 -14.69 -5.75 0.40
C ALA A 179 -16.12 -5.81 0.95
N LEU A 180 -16.76 -4.66 1.21
CA LEU A 180 -18.14 -4.59 1.67
C LEU A 180 -19.13 -5.11 0.62
N LEU A 181 -18.98 -4.72 -0.64
CA LEU A 181 -19.83 -5.21 -1.74
C LEU A 181 -19.70 -6.72 -1.92
N THR A 182 -18.49 -7.25 -1.79
CA THR A 182 -18.22 -8.69 -1.87
C THR A 182 -18.92 -9.45 -0.74
N ARG A 183 -18.91 -8.90 0.49
CA ARG A 183 -19.62 -9.48 1.64
C ARG A 183 -21.14 -9.44 1.49
N ARG A 184 -21.71 -8.36 0.95
CA ARG A 184 -23.16 -8.27 0.71
C ARG A 184 -23.63 -9.31 -0.32
N ARG A 185 -22.85 -9.53 -1.39
CA ARG A 185 -23.08 -10.62 -2.35
C ARG A 185 -22.97 -11.99 -1.66
N GLY A 186 -22.00 -12.11 -0.74
CA GLY A 186 -21.85 -13.14 0.30
C GLY A 186 -23.16 -13.62 0.92
N GLU A 187 -23.81 -12.68 1.58
CA GLU A 187 -24.98 -12.92 2.43
C GLU A 187 -26.26 -13.15 1.60
N ALA A 188 -26.39 -12.48 0.45
CA ALA A 188 -27.50 -12.72 -0.48
C ALA A 188 -27.52 -14.17 -0.99
N TRP A 189 -26.39 -14.67 -1.52
CA TRP A 189 -26.33 -16.03 -2.03
C TRP A 189 -26.46 -17.11 -0.94
N GLY A 190 -26.00 -16.81 0.28
CA GLY A 190 -26.21 -17.66 1.45
C GLY A 190 -27.69 -17.83 1.79
N ARG A 191 -28.45 -16.73 1.81
CA ARG A 191 -29.89 -16.74 2.05
C ARG A 191 -30.66 -17.52 0.99
N ASP A 192 -30.35 -17.31 -0.30
CA ASP A 192 -31.04 -18.02 -1.39
C ASP A 192 -30.81 -19.54 -1.35
N ARG A 193 -29.60 -19.98 -0.93
CA ARG A 193 -29.33 -21.40 -0.74
C ARG A 193 -30.05 -22.00 0.45
N LEU A 194 -30.16 -21.27 1.55
CA LEU A 194 -30.93 -21.71 2.72
C LEU A 194 -32.42 -21.82 2.38
N ALA A 195 -32.97 -20.83 1.66
CA ALA A 195 -34.34 -20.85 1.19
C ALA A 195 -34.64 -22.09 0.32
N ARG A 196 -33.76 -22.41 -0.64
CA ARG A 196 -33.86 -23.64 -1.46
C ARG A 196 -33.70 -24.96 -0.69
N ARG A 197 -33.01 -24.96 0.46
CA ARG A 197 -32.88 -26.15 1.30
C ARG A 197 -34.08 -26.37 2.21
N LEU A 198 -34.78 -25.31 2.59
CA LEU A 198 -35.96 -25.36 3.45
C LEU A 198 -37.24 -25.65 2.66
N HIS A 199 -37.27 -25.32 1.36
CA HIS A 199 -38.33 -25.71 0.43
C HIS A 199 -37.75 -26.56 -0.71
N PRO A 200 -37.38 -27.82 -0.45
CA PRO A 200 -37.13 -28.78 -1.51
C PRO A 200 -38.47 -29.15 -2.14
N ASP A 201 -38.59 -28.97 -3.46
CA ASP A 201 -39.74 -29.45 -4.24
C ASP A 201 -39.94 -30.97 -4.12
#